data_AF-A0A2J6TJL4-F1
#
_entry.id   AF-A0A2J6TJL4-F1
#
_cell.length_a   1.000
_cell.length_b   1.000
_cell.length_c   1.000
_cell.angle_alpha   90.00
_cell.angle_beta   90.00
_cell.angle_gamma   90.00
#
_symmetry.space_group_name_H-M   'P 1'
#
loop_
_entity.id
_entity.type
_entity.pdbx_description
1 polymer ?
#
loop_
_entity_poly.entity_id
_entity_poly.type
_entity_poly.pdbx_seq_one_letter_code
_entity_poly.pdbx_strand_id
1 'polypeptide(L)'
;MMSIEVQALQQIEARLPRLGAPKWKDPERRQSIKDNSRVKMEWQLSSSLWTMTCWVALAPARPCLINAMGQIEALVLKRQCDIWDGERTSPGCVWDRSMYGRSIQDAQPTIIFSSSSKICRRNAKRIIQEEDIQVDPRGIGIEYYENGPGFSAGYFDSLDLETGRPTSSSKAELPQEKAVSSAGNLPAYPNNHRESSPTRNAKPAINAALVHVGDVSCTMGGVLMVDGELHVLTVAHAFDCEIETNAETQEAIEPSPPAIHYRRSGIIGTLHGKRDSRERSESSWGLDWALYTIDRNKMHLSNMVFLPNGNILFPRNIAQKDPCDMPVVIHTGTTGIVNGSIIGDYSLVALPGSRSFQRMWIVILDRPIQMGDSGSWVLDPATGDWLGHIVAGKPGTNVAYIVLARDIVNDIVTHFGGKTVRMPSEAELEVTKAVDEVKRAIRLPEPQQAPTTSKKCLHPRRWG
;
A
#
# COMPACT_ATOMS: atom_id res chain seq x y z
N MET A 1 51.34 -29.34 21.47
CA MET A 1 50.15 -30.19 21.70
C MET A 1 49.04 -29.29 22.20
N MET A 2 48.12 -28.87 21.33
CA MET A 2 46.85 -28.29 21.79
C MET A 2 46.08 -29.41 22.51
N SER A 3 45.54 -29.14 23.70
CA SER A 3 44.86 -30.16 24.49
C SER A 3 43.62 -30.67 23.73
N ILE A 4 43.36 -31.97 23.84
CA ILE A 4 42.19 -32.65 23.26
C ILE A 4 40.88 -31.94 23.65
N GLU A 5 40.87 -31.21 24.77
CA GLU A 5 39.73 -30.40 25.22
C GLU A 5 39.43 -29.19 24.32
N VAL A 6 40.44 -28.55 23.71
CA VAL A 6 40.20 -27.40 22.79
C VAL A 6 39.60 -27.89 21.46
N GLN A 7 40.01 -29.07 20.98
CA GLN A 7 39.40 -29.70 19.80
C GLN A 7 38.01 -30.26 20.08
N ALA A 8 37.75 -30.77 21.29
CA ALA A 8 36.42 -31.20 21.71
C ALA A 8 35.45 -30.02 21.91
N LEU A 9 35.91 -28.90 22.46
CA LEU A 9 35.11 -27.67 22.57
C LEU A 9 34.84 -27.01 21.21
N GLN A 10 35.76 -27.11 20.25
CA GLN A 10 35.51 -26.71 18.86
C GLN A 10 34.58 -27.66 18.09
N GLN A 11 34.50 -28.95 18.47
CA GLN A 11 33.53 -29.90 17.92
C GLN A 11 32.14 -29.82 18.57
N ILE A 12 32.00 -29.10 19.68
CA ILE A 12 30.72 -28.78 20.35
C ILE A 12 30.40 -27.28 20.14
N GLU A 13 30.75 -26.71 18.98
CA GLU A 13 29.83 -25.72 18.41
C GLU A 13 28.60 -26.51 17.97
N ALA A 14 27.66 -26.69 18.91
CA ALA A 14 26.37 -27.30 18.63
C ALA A 14 25.80 -26.58 17.40
N ARG A 15 25.74 -27.29 16.26
CA ARG A 15 25.18 -26.74 15.02
C ARG A 15 23.84 -26.13 15.38
N LEU A 16 23.72 -24.83 15.16
CA LEU A 16 22.49 -24.11 15.44
C LEU A 16 21.34 -24.80 14.66
N PRO A 17 20.10 -24.74 15.18
CA PRO A 17 18.98 -25.28 14.45
C PRO A 17 18.81 -24.55 13.11
N ARG A 18 18.35 -25.31 12.12
CA ARG A 18 18.00 -24.78 10.80
C ARG A 18 16.64 -24.09 10.86
N LEU A 19 16.45 -23.03 10.08
CA LEU A 19 15.12 -22.45 9.89
C LEU A 19 14.12 -23.54 9.45
N GLY A 20 13.03 -23.69 10.20
CA GLY A 20 12.02 -24.73 9.97
C GLY A 20 12.17 -26.03 10.76
N ALA A 21 13.22 -26.21 11.58
CA ALA A 21 13.40 -27.40 12.41
C ALA A 21 14.09 -27.11 13.77
N PRO A 22 13.57 -27.57 14.95
CA PRO A 22 12.19 -27.73 15.39
C PRO A 22 11.77 -26.67 16.46
N LYS A 23 10.47 -26.68 16.80
CA LYS A 23 9.66 -25.88 17.76
C LYS A 23 10.40 -25.04 18.81
N TRP A 24 9.99 -23.77 18.92
CA TRP A 24 10.44 -22.80 19.93
C TRP A 24 10.42 -23.36 21.36
N LYS A 25 11.61 -23.71 21.88
CA LYS A 25 11.82 -24.33 23.21
C LYS A 25 12.04 -23.29 24.31
N ASP A 26 11.22 -22.26 24.34
CA ASP A 26 11.25 -21.27 25.42
C ASP A 26 10.12 -21.55 26.42
N PRO A 27 10.43 -21.83 27.71
CA PRO A 27 9.40 -22.02 28.73
C PRO A 27 8.55 -20.75 28.94
N GLU A 28 9.08 -19.57 28.62
CA GLU A 28 8.42 -18.27 28.77
C GLU A 28 7.80 -17.75 27.47
N ARG A 29 7.60 -18.61 26.46
CA ARG A 29 7.06 -18.27 25.14
C ARG A 29 5.87 -17.31 25.14
N ARG A 30 4.99 -17.39 26.15
CA ARG A 30 3.83 -16.50 26.28
C ARG A 30 4.20 -15.03 26.49
N GLN A 31 5.31 -14.76 27.19
CA GLN A 31 5.80 -13.40 27.42
C GLN A 31 6.33 -12.76 26.12
N SER A 32 6.63 -13.57 25.10
CA SER A 32 7.03 -13.11 23.77
C SER A 32 5.85 -12.71 22.86
N ILE A 33 4.63 -12.63 23.38
CA ILE A 33 3.43 -12.26 22.63
C ILE A 33 2.89 -10.97 23.23
N LYS A 34 2.64 -9.95 22.40
CA LYS A 34 1.97 -8.74 22.88
C LYS A 34 0.50 -9.04 23.13
N ASP A 35 0.05 -8.92 24.38
CA ASP A 35 -1.34 -9.11 24.73
C ASP A 35 -2.24 -8.17 23.92
N ASN A 36 -3.44 -8.64 23.56
CA ASN A 36 -4.40 -7.94 22.70
C ASN A 36 -3.89 -7.53 21.31
N SER A 37 -2.68 -7.93 20.90
CA SER A 37 -2.15 -7.72 19.55
C SER A 37 -2.63 -8.77 18.56
N ARG A 38 -3.78 -9.39 18.82
CA ARG A 38 -4.34 -10.42 17.94
C ARG A 38 -4.63 -9.77 16.60
N VAL A 39 -3.70 -9.92 15.66
CA VAL A 39 -3.96 -9.63 14.28
C VAL A 39 -4.69 -10.84 13.78
N LYS A 40 -5.99 -10.69 13.52
CA LYS A 40 -6.76 -11.72 12.82
C LYS A 40 -6.27 -11.76 11.37
N MET A 41 -5.06 -12.29 11.15
CA MET A 41 -4.63 -12.77 9.86
C MET A 41 -5.29 -14.12 9.69
N GLU A 42 -6.56 -14.11 9.29
CA GLU A 42 -7.21 -15.34 8.83
C GLU A 42 -6.58 -15.74 7.51
N TRP A 43 -5.48 -16.49 7.60
CA TRP A 43 -5.02 -17.30 6.48
C TRP A 43 -6.07 -18.40 6.31
N GLN A 44 -7.10 -18.13 5.52
CA GLN A 44 -8.03 -19.18 5.11
C GLN A 44 -7.22 -20.15 4.23
N LEU A 45 -6.69 -21.21 4.87
CA LEU A 45 -6.40 -22.42 4.16
C LEU A 45 -7.73 -22.89 3.58
N SER A 46 -7.80 -23.01 2.26
CA SER A 46 -9.01 -23.39 1.51
C SER A 46 -9.58 -24.77 1.91
N SER A 47 -8.92 -25.49 2.84
CA SER A 47 -9.26 -26.87 3.16
C SER A 47 -8.96 -27.32 4.61
N SER A 48 -9.23 -26.56 5.67
CA SER A 48 -9.16 -27.16 7.01
C SER A 48 -10.10 -26.59 8.08
N LEU A 49 -10.60 -27.49 8.93
CA LEU A 49 -11.41 -27.29 10.14
C LEU A 49 -10.70 -26.45 11.25
N TRP A 50 -9.58 -25.78 10.95
CA TRP A 50 -8.71 -25.16 11.95
C TRP A 50 -8.21 -23.78 11.51
N THR A 51 -8.56 -22.76 12.28
CA THR A 51 -8.10 -21.38 12.07
C THR A 51 -6.76 -21.16 12.77
N MET A 52 -5.75 -20.78 12.01
CA MET A 52 -4.46 -20.34 12.55
C MET A 52 -4.47 -18.81 12.70
N THR A 53 -3.76 -18.30 13.70
CA THR A 53 -3.72 -16.87 14.05
C THR A 53 -2.28 -16.38 14.16
N CYS A 54 -2.10 -15.08 13.96
CA CYS A 54 -0.82 -14.38 14.05
C CYS A 54 -0.87 -13.35 15.19
N TRP A 55 0.25 -13.17 15.89
CA TRP A 55 0.41 -12.13 16.91
C TRP A 55 1.72 -11.37 16.73
N VAL A 56 1.76 -10.16 17.28
CA VAL A 56 3.00 -9.37 17.31
C VAL A 56 3.96 -10.00 18.29
N ALA A 57 5.18 -10.28 17.81
CA ALA A 57 6.26 -10.81 18.64
C ALA A 57 6.82 -9.72 19.56
N LEU A 58 7.12 -10.09 20.80
CA LEU A 58 7.90 -9.32 21.76
C LEU A 58 9.23 -10.03 22.05
N ALA A 59 10.07 -9.40 22.85
CA ALA A 59 11.26 -10.07 23.38
C ALA A 59 10.86 -11.31 24.21
N PRO A 60 11.67 -12.39 24.18
CA PRO A 60 12.89 -12.54 23.38
C PRO A 60 12.69 -13.00 21.93
N ALA A 61 11.48 -13.35 21.48
CA ALA A 61 11.25 -13.88 20.13
C ALA A 61 11.47 -12.87 19.00
N ARG A 62 11.11 -11.59 19.20
CA ARG A 62 11.22 -10.55 18.18
C ARG A 62 12.67 -10.37 17.67
N PRO A 63 13.69 -10.15 18.53
CA PRO A 63 15.07 -10.04 18.06
C PRO A 63 15.53 -11.23 17.22
N CYS A 64 15.10 -12.45 17.56
CA CYS A 64 15.42 -13.67 16.82
C CYS A 64 14.76 -13.67 15.43
N LEU A 65 13.51 -13.24 15.33
CA LEU A 65 12.82 -13.08 14.06
C LEU A 65 13.44 -11.98 13.18
N ILE A 66 13.89 -10.87 13.78
CA ILE A 66 14.60 -9.80 13.06
C ILE A 66 15.90 -10.35 12.47
N ASN A 67 16.69 -11.07 13.27
CA ASN A 67 17.93 -11.68 12.80
C ASN A 67 17.69 -12.68 11.66
N ALA A 68 16.69 -13.55 11.80
CA ALA A 68 16.32 -14.49 10.74
C ALA A 68 15.86 -13.77 9.46
N MET A 69 15.08 -12.69 9.59
CA MET A 69 14.64 -11.89 8.44
C MET A 69 15.82 -11.21 7.73
N GLY A 70 16.84 -10.74 8.47
CA GLY A 70 18.06 -10.19 7.86
C GLY A 70 18.83 -11.23 7.04
N GLN A 71 18.89 -12.49 7.49
CA GLN A 71 19.48 -13.58 6.72
C GLN A 71 18.66 -13.91 5.46
N ILE A 72 17.32 -13.93 5.58
CA ILE A 72 16.42 -14.12 4.43
C ILE A 72 16.59 -12.99 3.42
N GLU A 73 16.70 -11.74 3.87
CA GLU A 73 16.90 -10.61 2.98
C GLU A 73 18.18 -10.74 2.17
N ALA A 74 19.31 -11.04 2.82
CA ALA A 74 20.58 -11.26 2.14
C ALA A 74 20.49 -12.40 1.11
N LEU A 75 19.77 -13.47 1.46
CA LEU A 75 19.53 -14.60 0.58
C LEU A 75 18.65 -14.23 -0.63
N VAL A 76 17.56 -13.52 -0.39
CA VAL A 76 16.62 -13.08 -1.42
C VAL A 76 17.32 -12.13 -2.39
N LEU A 77 18.16 -11.20 -1.91
CA LEU A 77 18.95 -10.33 -2.78
C LEU A 77 19.87 -11.13 -3.73
N LYS A 78 20.49 -12.20 -3.22
CA LYS A 78 21.35 -13.10 -4.01
C LYS A 78 20.58 -13.98 -4.99
N ARG A 79 19.37 -14.42 -4.63
CA ARG A 79 18.62 -15.48 -5.34
C ARG A 79 17.20 -15.08 -5.77
N GLN A 80 16.91 -13.80 -5.89
CA GLN A 80 15.56 -13.33 -6.25
C GLN A 80 15.08 -13.93 -7.59
N CYS A 81 15.96 -14.07 -8.59
CA CYS A 81 15.62 -14.68 -9.87
C CYS A 81 15.11 -16.12 -9.72
N ASP A 82 15.70 -16.89 -8.79
CA ASP A 82 15.31 -18.30 -8.55
C ASP A 82 13.90 -18.40 -7.96
N ILE A 83 13.45 -17.40 -7.20
CA ILE A 83 12.07 -17.38 -6.66
C ILE A 83 11.07 -17.36 -7.81
N TRP A 84 11.37 -16.60 -8.86
CA TRP A 84 10.52 -16.39 -10.03
C TRP A 84 10.76 -17.39 -11.17
N ASP A 85 11.64 -18.38 -10.99
CA ASP A 85 11.93 -19.34 -12.04
C ASP A 85 10.68 -20.15 -12.41
N GLY A 86 10.36 -20.16 -13.71
CA GLY A 86 9.12 -20.72 -14.25
C GLY A 86 7.89 -19.81 -14.21
N GLU A 87 7.99 -18.58 -13.66
CA GLU A 87 6.91 -17.59 -13.70
C GLU A 87 7.08 -16.59 -14.85
N ARG A 88 5.98 -16.34 -15.56
CA ARG A 88 5.94 -15.32 -16.62
C ARG A 88 5.88 -13.92 -16.02
N THR A 89 4.90 -13.71 -15.16
CA THR A 89 4.68 -12.46 -14.42
C THR A 89 4.82 -12.72 -12.92
N SER A 90 5.25 -11.71 -12.17
CA SER A 90 5.28 -11.85 -10.71
C SER A 90 3.86 -11.70 -10.17
N PRO A 91 3.29 -12.70 -9.47
CA PRO A 91 2.00 -12.54 -8.80
C PRO A 91 2.11 -11.77 -7.48
N GLY A 92 3.32 -11.33 -7.12
CA GLY A 92 3.63 -10.80 -5.80
C GLY A 92 3.88 -11.89 -4.75
N CYS A 93 4.75 -11.58 -3.80
CA CYS A 93 4.96 -12.41 -2.62
C CYS A 93 5.48 -11.61 -1.44
N VAL A 94 5.38 -12.20 -0.25
CA VAL A 94 5.76 -11.58 1.02
C VAL A 94 6.54 -12.57 1.87
N TRP A 95 7.59 -12.08 2.54
CA TRP A 95 8.16 -12.68 3.74
C TRP A 95 7.77 -11.84 4.95
N ASP A 96 6.89 -12.38 5.78
CA ASP A 96 6.48 -11.80 7.06
C ASP A 96 7.13 -12.53 8.23
N ARG A 97 7.11 -11.90 9.41
CA ARG A 97 7.42 -12.54 10.68
C ARG A 97 6.26 -12.36 11.65
N SER A 98 5.95 -13.40 12.41
CA SER A 98 4.91 -13.33 13.44
C SER A 98 5.10 -14.42 14.49
N MET A 99 4.44 -14.26 15.63
CA MET A 99 4.10 -15.40 16.49
C MET A 99 2.92 -16.11 15.85
N TYR A 100 3.06 -17.38 15.50
CA TYR A 100 2.10 -18.13 14.68
C TYR A 100 1.66 -19.42 15.36
N GLY A 101 0.34 -19.65 15.46
CA GLY A 101 -0.26 -20.80 16.15
C GLY A 101 -1.80 -20.80 16.08
N ARG A 102 -2.44 -21.85 16.60
CA ARG A 102 -3.91 -21.91 16.74
C ARG A 102 -4.40 -21.03 17.89
N SER A 103 -3.58 -20.89 18.93
CA SER A 103 -3.85 -20.06 20.09
C SER A 103 -2.56 -19.40 20.59
N ILE A 104 -2.70 -18.44 21.51
CA ILE A 104 -1.54 -17.81 22.17
C ILE A 104 -0.68 -18.88 22.85
N GLN A 105 -1.29 -19.98 23.33
CA GLN A 105 -0.57 -21.02 24.03
C GLN A 105 0.33 -21.85 23.13
N ASP A 106 0.01 -22.02 21.83
CA ASP A 106 0.84 -22.80 20.89
C ASP A 106 1.58 -21.93 19.86
N ALA A 107 1.34 -20.62 19.87
CA ALA A 107 2.01 -19.67 19.01
C ALA A 107 3.53 -19.64 19.22
N GLN A 108 4.29 -19.69 18.13
CA GLN A 108 5.75 -19.69 18.12
C GLN A 108 6.30 -18.74 17.05
N PRO A 109 7.53 -18.20 17.21
CA PRO A 109 8.16 -17.36 16.19
C PRO A 109 8.27 -18.12 14.87
N THR A 110 7.68 -17.54 13.83
CA THR A 110 7.58 -18.15 12.51
C THR A 110 7.81 -17.09 11.43
N ILE A 111 8.63 -17.44 10.45
CA ILE A 111 8.70 -16.73 9.17
C ILE A 111 7.60 -17.27 8.27
N ILE A 112 6.85 -16.37 7.64
CA ILE A 112 5.73 -16.73 6.78
C ILE A 112 6.04 -16.26 5.37
N PHE A 113 6.14 -17.19 4.42
CA PHE A 113 6.19 -16.88 3.00
C PHE A 113 4.79 -16.98 2.39
N SER A 114 4.32 -15.91 1.74
CA SER A 114 2.99 -15.89 1.14
C SER A 114 3.03 -15.46 -0.31
N SER A 115 2.44 -16.28 -1.19
CA SER A 115 2.29 -16.00 -2.62
C SER A 115 1.14 -16.82 -3.17
N SER A 116 0.36 -16.27 -4.10
CA SER A 116 -0.67 -17.03 -4.82
C SER A 116 -0.05 -18.08 -5.77
N SER A 117 1.18 -17.86 -6.25
CA SER A 117 1.87 -18.85 -7.08
C SER A 117 2.41 -20.03 -6.28
N LYS A 118 1.96 -21.23 -6.67
CA LYS A 118 2.51 -22.49 -6.19
C LYS A 118 3.97 -22.70 -6.61
N ILE A 119 4.37 -22.17 -7.76
CA ILE A 119 5.75 -22.25 -8.26
C ILE A 119 6.66 -21.42 -7.36
N CYS A 120 6.31 -20.16 -7.10
CA CYS A 120 7.04 -19.28 -6.18
C CYS A 120 7.20 -19.91 -4.79
N ARG A 121 6.11 -20.47 -4.22
CA ARG A 121 6.17 -21.16 -2.92
C ARG A 121 7.12 -22.35 -2.93
N ARG A 122 7.11 -23.15 -4.00
CA ARG A 122 8.03 -24.29 -4.16
C ARG A 122 9.49 -23.82 -4.27
N ASN A 123 9.74 -22.79 -5.05
CA ASN A 123 11.08 -22.24 -5.26
C ASN A 123 11.63 -21.62 -3.97
N ALA A 124 10.84 -20.80 -3.28
CA ALA A 124 11.19 -20.25 -1.97
C ALA A 124 11.55 -21.36 -0.98
N LYS A 125 10.74 -22.42 -0.91
CA LYS A 125 11.01 -23.58 -0.05
C LYS A 125 12.33 -24.27 -0.40
N ARG A 126 12.59 -24.48 -1.68
CA ARG A 126 13.85 -25.08 -2.16
C ARG A 126 15.06 -24.24 -1.77
N ILE A 127 15.00 -22.92 -2.01
CA ILE A 127 16.08 -21.97 -1.71
C ILE A 127 16.43 -21.98 -0.21
N ILE A 128 15.41 -21.95 0.66
CA ILE A 128 15.63 -22.01 2.13
C ILE A 128 16.27 -23.34 2.56
N GLN A 129 15.89 -24.46 1.93
CA GLN A 129 16.47 -25.77 2.24
C GLN A 129 17.92 -25.92 1.80
N GLU A 130 18.31 -25.26 0.70
CA GLU A 130 19.66 -25.31 0.13
C GLU A 130 20.68 -24.47 0.93
N GLU A 131 20.28 -23.35 1.53
CA GLU A 131 21.21 -22.33 2.09
C GLU A 131 21.49 -22.49 3.59
N ASP A 132 20.88 -23.46 4.25
CA ASP A 132 21.16 -23.84 5.65
C ASP A 132 21.14 -22.65 6.64
N ILE A 133 20.11 -21.80 6.57
CA ILE A 133 19.94 -20.62 7.45
C ILE A 133 19.94 -21.07 8.92
N GLN A 134 20.95 -20.63 9.66
CA GLN A 134 21.10 -20.90 11.08
C GLN A 134 20.26 -19.91 11.89
N VAL A 135 19.45 -20.41 12.83
CA VAL A 135 18.58 -19.58 13.66
C VAL A 135 18.87 -19.76 15.15
N ASP A 136 18.20 -18.96 15.98
CA ASP A 136 18.29 -19.05 17.45
C ASP A 136 18.14 -20.50 17.95
N PRO A 137 18.95 -20.96 18.93
CA PRO A 137 18.87 -22.31 19.49
C PRO A 137 17.49 -22.78 19.92
N ARG A 138 16.60 -21.84 20.28
CA ARG A 138 15.21 -22.15 20.64
C ARG A 138 14.39 -22.59 19.43
N GLY A 139 14.73 -22.16 18.22
CA GLY A 139 14.17 -22.63 16.94
C GLY A 139 13.09 -21.73 16.34
N ILE A 140 13.23 -21.33 15.08
CA ILE A 140 12.26 -20.50 14.36
C ILE A 140 11.55 -21.35 13.30
N GLY A 141 10.21 -21.27 13.28
CA GLY A 141 9.37 -21.95 12.29
C GLY A 141 9.40 -21.26 10.93
N ILE A 142 8.98 -21.98 9.89
CA ILE A 142 8.72 -21.41 8.57
C ILE A 142 7.45 -22.03 7.97
N GLU A 143 6.58 -21.20 7.41
CA GLU A 143 5.31 -21.62 6.80
C GLU A 143 5.10 -20.96 5.43
N TYR A 144 4.27 -21.59 4.59
CA TYR A 144 4.04 -21.16 3.20
C TYR A 144 2.52 -21.10 2.88
N TYR A 145 1.99 -19.92 2.51
CA TYR A 145 0.55 -19.71 2.25
C TYR A 145 0.22 -19.20 0.85
N GLU A 146 -1.00 -19.50 0.42
CA GLU A 146 -1.54 -19.18 -0.91
C GLU A 146 -2.01 -17.72 -1.07
N ASN A 147 -1.88 -16.88 -0.04
CA ASN A 147 -2.40 -15.50 -0.06
C ASN A 147 -1.27 -14.47 -0.08
N GLY A 148 -0.75 -14.16 -1.27
CA GLY A 148 0.25 -13.11 -1.44
C GLY A 148 -0.28 -11.70 -1.12
N PRO A 149 0.59 -10.67 -1.12
CA PRO A 149 0.12 -9.29 -1.13
C PRO A 149 -0.73 -9.06 -2.38
N GLY A 150 -1.94 -8.56 -2.19
CA GLY A 150 -2.77 -8.12 -3.30
C GLY A 150 -2.56 -6.63 -3.52
N PHE A 151 -2.47 -6.20 -4.78
CA PHE A 151 -2.87 -4.83 -5.06
C PHE A 151 -4.36 -4.73 -4.79
N SER A 152 -4.76 -3.71 -4.04
CA SER A 152 -6.19 -3.38 -3.94
C SER A 152 -6.65 -2.57 -5.17
N ALA A 153 -5.92 -2.65 -6.28
CA ALA A 153 -6.31 -2.14 -7.59
C ALA A 153 -7.37 -3.10 -8.15
N GLY A 154 -8.63 -2.68 -8.08
CA GLY A 154 -9.76 -3.49 -8.50
C GLY A 154 -9.70 -3.79 -9.99
N TYR A 155 -9.51 -5.06 -10.34
CA TYR A 155 -10.14 -5.54 -11.57
C TYR A 155 -11.64 -5.60 -11.30
N PHE A 156 -12.37 -4.66 -11.86
CA PHE A 156 -13.82 -4.62 -11.78
C PHE A 156 -14.42 -5.78 -12.57
N ASP A 157 -15.13 -6.68 -11.88
CA ASP A 157 -16.21 -7.43 -12.52
C ASP A 157 -17.41 -6.46 -12.61
N SER A 158 -17.51 -5.76 -13.74
CA SER A 158 -18.63 -4.92 -14.22
C SER A 158 -19.54 -4.25 -13.14
N LEU A 159 -19.25 -3.00 -12.75
CA LEU A 159 -20.20 -2.15 -12.02
C LEU A 159 -20.96 -1.21 -12.97
N ASP A 160 -22.27 -1.14 -12.75
CA ASP A 160 -23.19 -0.23 -13.43
C ASP A 160 -22.99 1.22 -12.90
N LEU A 161 -22.44 2.10 -13.76
CA LEU A 161 -22.00 3.46 -13.41
C LEU A 161 -23.13 4.41 -12.96
N GLU A 162 -24.40 4.02 -13.09
CA GLU A 162 -25.51 4.92 -12.78
C GLU A 162 -25.97 4.88 -11.32
N THR A 163 -25.78 3.78 -10.58
CA THR A 163 -26.46 3.59 -9.29
C THR A 163 -25.57 3.43 -8.06
N GLY A 164 -24.26 3.21 -8.23
CA GLY A 164 -23.33 3.06 -7.11
C GLY A 164 -23.71 1.91 -6.15
N ARG A 165 -24.45 0.91 -6.64
CA ARG A 165 -24.81 -0.29 -5.90
C ARG A 165 -24.30 -1.53 -6.63
N PRO A 166 -23.79 -2.54 -5.90
CA PRO A 166 -23.34 -3.78 -6.52
C PRO A 166 -24.51 -4.51 -7.19
N THR A 167 -24.31 -4.89 -8.45
CA THR A 167 -25.21 -5.78 -9.21
C THR A 167 -25.08 -7.19 -8.67
N SER A 168 -26.16 -7.72 -8.08
CA SER A 168 -26.21 -9.09 -7.61
C SER A 168 -26.32 -10.05 -8.79
N SER A 169 -25.20 -10.52 -9.34
CA SER A 169 -25.22 -11.64 -10.27
C SER A 169 -23.93 -12.48 -10.24
N SER A 170 -23.73 -13.22 -9.16
CA SER A 170 -23.21 -14.60 -9.23
C SER A 170 -23.52 -15.30 -7.91
N LYS A 171 -24.48 -16.24 -7.95
CA LYS A 171 -24.75 -17.14 -6.83
C LYS A 171 -23.67 -18.21 -6.81
N ALA A 172 -22.69 -18.07 -5.94
CA ALA A 172 -22.02 -19.21 -5.33
C ALA A 172 -22.69 -19.42 -3.96
N GLU A 173 -23.51 -20.47 -3.85
CA GLU A 173 -24.16 -20.85 -2.58
C GLU A 173 -23.09 -21.36 -1.60
N LEU A 174 -22.78 -20.53 -0.59
CA LEU A 174 -22.08 -20.96 0.62
C LEU A 174 -23.08 -21.71 1.54
N PRO A 175 -22.66 -22.79 2.22
CA PRO A 175 -23.55 -23.51 3.15
C PRO A 175 -23.92 -22.62 4.33
N GLN A 176 -25.22 -22.50 4.60
CA GLN A 176 -25.74 -21.88 5.81
C GLN A 176 -25.39 -22.72 7.04
N GLU A 177 -24.39 -22.29 7.80
CA GLU A 177 -24.17 -22.77 9.17
C GLU A 177 -25.16 -22.10 10.13
N LYS A 178 -25.85 -22.93 10.91
CA LYS A 178 -26.78 -22.53 11.97
C LYS A 178 -26.02 -21.77 13.05
N ALA A 179 -26.20 -20.45 13.09
CA ALA A 179 -25.73 -19.60 14.17
C ALA A 179 -26.48 -19.93 15.47
N VAL A 180 -25.76 -20.46 16.46
CA VAL A 180 -26.17 -20.42 17.86
C VAL A 180 -25.99 -18.99 18.35
N SER A 181 -27.09 -18.39 18.80
CA SER A 181 -27.16 -17.05 19.38
C SER A 181 -26.26 -16.91 20.59
N SER A 182 -25.20 -16.10 20.48
CA SER A 182 -24.62 -15.40 21.62
C SER A 182 -24.46 -13.93 21.23
N ALA A 183 -25.28 -13.10 21.85
CA ALA A 183 -25.36 -11.66 21.61
C ALA A 183 -24.11 -10.99 22.18
N GLY A 184 -23.17 -10.67 21.30
CA GLY A 184 -22.14 -9.65 21.52
C GLY A 184 -22.40 -8.52 20.53
N ASN A 185 -22.95 -7.41 21.01
CA ASN A 185 -23.13 -6.19 20.21
C ASN A 185 -21.76 -5.65 19.78
N LEU A 186 -21.36 -5.89 18.54
CA LEU A 186 -20.35 -5.07 17.88
C LEU A 186 -20.98 -3.71 17.55
N PRO A 187 -20.34 -2.57 17.86
CA PRO A 187 -20.87 -1.28 17.47
C PRO A 187 -20.83 -1.19 15.94
N ALA A 188 -22.01 -1.09 15.32
CA ALA A 188 -22.12 -0.54 13.99
C ALA A 188 -21.51 0.86 14.04
N TYR A 189 -20.36 1.07 13.38
CA TYR A 189 -19.82 2.42 13.20
C TYR A 189 -20.88 3.21 12.41
N PRO A 190 -21.52 4.22 13.02
CA PRO A 190 -22.45 5.03 12.29
C PRO A 190 -21.63 5.82 11.27
N ASN A 191 -21.88 5.59 9.99
CA ASN A 191 -21.45 6.47 8.91
C ASN A 191 -22.29 7.76 8.95
N ASN A 192 -22.33 8.40 10.13
CA ASN A 192 -23.07 9.60 10.46
C ASN A 192 -22.19 10.84 10.32
N HIS A 193 -21.24 10.84 9.38
CA HIS A 193 -21.10 12.03 8.56
C HIS A 193 -22.29 12.07 7.59
N ARG A 194 -23.46 12.38 8.17
CA ARG A 194 -24.39 13.28 7.52
C ARG A 194 -23.54 14.52 7.30
N GLU A 195 -22.91 14.61 6.13
CA GLU A 195 -22.35 15.83 5.59
C GLU A 195 -23.34 16.92 5.98
N SER A 196 -22.99 17.76 6.96
CA SER A 196 -23.65 19.05 7.11
C SER A 196 -23.52 19.66 5.74
N SER A 197 -24.60 19.64 4.96
CA SER A 197 -24.59 19.85 3.52
C SER A 197 -23.52 20.87 3.19
N PRO A 198 -22.35 20.46 2.66
CA PRO A 198 -21.29 21.41 2.40
C PRO A 198 -21.95 22.49 1.57
N THR A 199 -21.80 23.74 2.01
CA THR A 199 -22.22 24.90 1.21
C THR A 199 -21.89 24.56 -0.22
N ARG A 200 -22.89 24.53 -1.11
CA ARG A 200 -22.89 23.84 -2.42
C ARG A 200 -21.71 24.18 -3.37
N ASN A 201 -20.82 25.05 -2.93
CA ASN A 201 -19.69 25.66 -3.64
C ASN A 201 -18.31 25.35 -3.03
N ALA A 202 -18.19 24.58 -1.94
CA ALA A 202 -16.88 24.24 -1.37
C ALA A 202 -16.17 23.19 -2.24
N LYS A 203 -14.96 23.52 -2.75
CA LYS A 203 -14.13 22.58 -3.52
C LYS A 203 -13.71 21.41 -2.62
N PRO A 204 -13.69 20.16 -3.12
CA PRO A 204 -13.18 19.04 -2.34
C PRO A 204 -11.69 19.24 -2.03
N ALA A 205 -11.30 18.88 -0.80
CA ALA A 205 -9.90 18.83 -0.41
C ALA A 205 -9.22 17.62 -1.05
N ILE A 206 -7.93 17.76 -1.34
CA ILE A 206 -7.17 16.73 -2.04
C ILE A 206 -6.75 15.56 -1.16
N ASN A 207 -6.48 15.84 0.12
CA ASN A 207 -6.04 14.83 1.06
C ASN A 207 -7.14 13.79 1.26
N ALA A 208 -6.76 12.53 1.02
CA ALA A 208 -7.64 11.38 0.94
C ALA A 208 -8.73 11.47 -0.13
N ALA A 209 -8.54 12.23 -1.21
CA ALA A 209 -9.46 12.14 -2.34
C ALA A 209 -9.34 10.76 -3.00
N LEU A 210 -10.45 10.02 -3.10
CA LEU A 210 -10.52 8.82 -3.93
C LEU A 210 -10.58 9.23 -5.40
N VAL A 211 -9.62 8.74 -6.18
CA VAL A 211 -9.49 9.04 -7.60
C VAL A 211 -9.41 7.78 -8.44
N HIS A 212 -9.74 7.92 -9.72
CA HIS A 212 -9.74 6.85 -10.70
C HIS A 212 -8.73 7.13 -11.82
N VAL A 213 -8.01 6.09 -12.20
CA VAL A 213 -7.02 6.07 -13.29
C VAL A 213 -7.36 4.88 -14.16
N GLY A 214 -8.10 5.13 -15.25
CA GLY A 214 -8.82 4.05 -15.94
C GLY A 214 -9.72 3.31 -14.95
N ASP A 215 -9.54 1.99 -14.85
CA ASP A 215 -10.30 1.12 -13.96
C ASP A 215 -9.73 1.03 -12.54
N VAL A 216 -8.54 1.59 -12.31
CA VAL A 216 -7.89 1.54 -11.00
C VAL A 216 -8.37 2.69 -10.12
N SER A 217 -8.74 2.38 -8.89
CA SER A 217 -9.03 3.39 -7.87
C SER A 217 -7.90 3.47 -6.86
N CYS A 218 -7.50 4.68 -6.49
CA CYS A 218 -6.50 4.93 -5.44
C CYS A 218 -6.82 6.21 -4.67
N THR A 219 -6.17 6.36 -3.52
CA THR A 219 -6.28 7.53 -2.66
C THR A 219 -5.13 8.50 -2.96
N MET A 220 -5.45 9.78 -3.08
CA MET A 220 -4.46 10.85 -3.07
C MET A 220 -4.02 11.09 -1.63
N GLY A 221 -2.74 10.82 -1.35
CA GLY A 221 -2.22 10.89 0.01
C GLY A 221 -2.14 12.32 0.52
N GLY A 222 -1.31 13.14 -0.12
CA GLY A 222 -1.11 14.52 0.27
C GLY A 222 -0.21 15.26 -0.70
N VAL A 223 0.10 16.51 -0.36
CA VAL A 223 0.85 17.45 -1.20
C VAL A 223 2.29 17.54 -0.70
N LEU A 224 3.23 17.44 -1.63
CA LEU A 224 4.65 17.68 -1.43
C LEU A 224 5.11 18.89 -2.25
N MET A 225 6.12 19.59 -1.74
CA MET A 225 6.87 20.60 -2.49
C MET A 225 8.09 19.92 -3.10
N VAL A 226 8.20 19.92 -4.43
CA VAL A 226 9.34 19.38 -5.18
C VAL A 226 9.89 20.51 -6.05
N ASP A 227 11.13 20.94 -5.77
CA ASP A 227 11.80 22.02 -6.51
C ASP A 227 10.99 23.32 -6.63
N GLY A 228 10.28 23.67 -5.55
CA GLY A 228 9.42 24.87 -5.50
C GLY A 228 8.04 24.71 -6.13
N GLU A 229 7.71 23.54 -6.68
CA GLU A 229 6.40 23.23 -7.26
C GLU A 229 5.60 22.26 -6.35
N LEU A 230 4.29 22.45 -6.31
CA LEU A 230 3.40 21.61 -5.51
C LEU A 230 2.91 20.41 -6.32
N HIS A 231 3.18 19.22 -5.81
CA HIS A 231 2.77 17.95 -6.39
C HIS A 231 1.95 17.13 -5.40
N VAL A 232 1.04 16.32 -5.92
CA VAL A 232 0.25 15.38 -5.12
C VAL A 232 0.83 14.00 -5.25
N LEU A 233 1.06 13.36 -4.10
CA LEU A 233 1.62 12.03 -3.99
C LEU A 233 0.53 10.97 -3.96
N THR A 234 0.73 9.91 -4.73
CA THR A 234 -0.03 8.66 -4.64
C THR A 234 0.87 7.47 -5.05
N VAL A 235 0.30 6.31 -5.31
CA VAL A 235 0.98 5.08 -5.74
C VAL A 235 1.21 5.04 -7.25
N ALA A 236 2.33 4.47 -7.69
CA ALA A 236 2.66 4.34 -9.11
C ALA A 236 1.86 3.24 -9.81
N HIS A 237 1.57 2.15 -9.11
CA HIS A 237 0.85 1.02 -9.70
C HIS A 237 -0.56 1.40 -10.19
N ALA A 238 -1.14 2.51 -9.72
CA ALA A 238 -2.39 3.02 -10.26
C ALA A 238 -2.29 3.42 -11.75
N PHE A 239 -1.08 3.64 -12.25
CA PHE A 239 -0.78 4.09 -13.62
C PHE A 239 -0.09 3.03 -14.46
N ASP A 240 0.19 1.87 -13.89
CA ASP A 240 0.86 0.76 -14.58
C ASP A 240 -0.16 -0.15 -15.32
N CYS A 241 -1.45 0.19 -15.31
CA CYS A 241 -2.53 -0.62 -15.91
C CYS A 241 -2.65 -0.55 -17.45
N GLU A 242 -1.62 -0.09 -18.15
CA GLU A 242 -1.59 -0.15 -19.62
C GLU A 242 -0.71 -1.32 -20.13
N ILE A 243 -1.26 -2.05 -21.12
CA ILE A 243 -0.61 -2.94 -22.10
C ILE A 243 -0.42 -4.44 -21.72
N GLU A 244 -1.53 -5.16 -21.53
CA GLU A 244 -1.67 -6.52 -22.11
C GLU A 244 -2.82 -6.53 -23.15
N THR A 245 -3.02 -5.43 -23.88
CA THR A 245 -3.83 -5.46 -25.09
C THR A 245 -3.08 -6.29 -26.12
N ASN A 246 -3.65 -7.46 -26.45
CA ASN A 246 -3.19 -8.43 -27.45
C ASN A 246 -2.37 -7.79 -28.57
N ALA A 247 -1.08 -8.10 -28.62
CA ALA A 247 -0.05 -7.47 -29.45
C ALA A 247 -0.18 -7.66 -30.97
N GLU A 248 -1.38 -7.89 -31.52
CA GLU A 248 -1.55 -8.21 -32.95
C GLU A 248 -2.22 -7.13 -33.79
N THR A 249 -2.77 -6.05 -33.21
CA THR A 249 -3.37 -4.98 -34.03
C THR A 249 -3.39 -3.65 -33.29
N GLN A 250 -2.40 -2.78 -33.51
CA GLN A 250 -2.67 -1.33 -33.55
C GLN A 250 -1.52 -0.52 -34.15
N GLU A 251 -1.90 0.28 -35.14
CA GLU A 251 -1.14 1.37 -35.72
C GLU A 251 -0.76 2.40 -34.64
N ALA A 252 0.40 3.01 -34.80
CA ALA A 252 1.01 3.95 -33.86
C ALA A 252 0.20 5.26 -33.70
N ILE A 253 -0.79 5.25 -32.81
CA ILE A 253 -1.32 6.47 -32.20
C ILE A 253 -0.52 6.67 -30.92
N GLU A 254 0.20 7.80 -30.79
CA GLU A 254 0.90 8.12 -29.54
C GLU A 254 -0.10 8.14 -28.38
N PRO A 255 0.08 7.30 -27.35
CA PRO A 255 -0.85 7.25 -26.24
C PRO A 255 -0.79 8.58 -25.48
N SER A 256 -1.95 9.22 -25.32
CA SER A 256 -2.08 10.38 -24.44
C SER A 256 -1.63 10.02 -23.03
N PRO A 257 -0.93 10.90 -22.30
CA PRO A 257 -0.45 10.61 -20.96
C PRO A 257 -1.62 10.25 -20.02
N PRO A 258 -1.43 9.30 -19.07
CA PRO A 258 -2.50 8.83 -18.21
C PRO A 258 -3.08 9.98 -17.38
N ALA A 259 -4.40 10.13 -17.46
CA ALA A 259 -5.14 11.22 -16.84
C ALA A 259 -5.89 10.74 -15.57
N ILE A 260 -5.91 11.56 -14.52
CA ILE A 260 -6.65 11.23 -13.29
C ILE A 260 -8.06 11.81 -13.37
N HIS A 261 -9.04 10.96 -13.09
CA HIS A 261 -10.45 11.33 -12.98
C HIS A 261 -10.88 11.38 -11.51
N TYR A 262 -11.65 12.41 -11.15
CA TYR A 262 -12.34 12.47 -9.85
C TYR A 262 -13.84 12.56 -10.06
N ARG A 263 -14.56 11.51 -9.62
CA ARG A 263 -16.02 11.40 -9.76
C ARG A 263 -16.47 11.84 -11.18
N ARG A 264 -17.43 12.77 -11.26
CA ARG A 264 -17.96 13.36 -12.49
C ARG A 264 -17.25 14.67 -12.92
N SER A 265 -16.15 15.06 -12.24
CA SER A 265 -15.45 16.33 -12.47
C SER A 265 -14.46 16.29 -13.64
N GLY A 266 -14.36 15.14 -14.32
CA GLY A 266 -13.44 14.92 -15.44
C GLY A 266 -11.98 14.85 -14.98
N ILE A 267 -11.07 15.14 -15.92
CA ILE A 267 -9.61 15.11 -15.69
C ILE A 267 -9.23 16.21 -14.69
N ILE A 268 -8.65 15.84 -13.55
CA ILE A 268 -8.26 16.79 -12.49
C ILE A 268 -6.76 17.06 -12.42
N GLY A 269 -5.94 16.33 -13.18
CA GLY A 269 -4.50 16.49 -13.15
C GLY A 269 -3.79 15.59 -14.14
N THR A 270 -2.48 15.78 -14.24
CA THR A 270 -1.58 15.07 -15.17
C THR A 270 -0.39 14.49 -14.43
N LEU A 271 0.08 13.33 -14.87
CA LEU A 271 1.26 12.67 -14.32
C LEU A 271 2.48 13.55 -14.51
N HIS A 272 3.16 13.88 -13.41
CA HIS A 272 4.42 14.62 -13.45
C HIS A 272 5.62 13.67 -13.52
N GLY A 273 5.61 12.64 -12.68
CA GLY A 273 6.64 11.61 -12.64
C GLY A 273 6.23 10.49 -11.71
N LYS A 274 6.70 9.28 -11.97
CA LYS A 274 6.47 8.10 -11.14
C LYS A 274 7.75 7.28 -11.13
N ARG A 275 7.80 6.26 -10.28
CA ARG A 275 8.89 5.27 -10.33
C ARG A 275 9.14 4.80 -11.77
N ASP A 276 10.41 4.67 -12.15
CA ASP A 276 10.75 4.05 -13.42
C ASP A 276 10.60 2.53 -13.29
N SER A 277 9.70 1.94 -14.06
CA SER A 277 9.51 0.48 -14.10
C SER A 277 10.57 -0.23 -14.95
N ARG A 278 11.35 0.52 -15.75
CA ARG A 278 12.30 0.00 -16.74
C ARG A 278 13.75 0.07 -16.29
N GLU A 279 14.12 0.99 -15.40
CA GLU A 279 15.48 1.07 -14.87
C GLU A 279 15.76 -0.01 -13.82
N ARG A 280 16.32 -1.13 -14.29
CA ARG A 280 16.92 -2.18 -13.47
C ARG A 280 18.30 -1.77 -12.93
N SER A 281 18.44 -0.58 -12.35
CA SER A 281 19.67 -0.32 -11.58
C SER A 281 19.61 -1.16 -10.30
N GLU A 282 20.71 -1.85 -9.98
CA GLU A 282 20.81 -2.74 -8.80
C GLU A 282 20.58 -1.99 -7.47
N SER A 283 20.54 -0.65 -7.48
CA SER A 283 20.38 0.20 -6.32
C SER A 283 19.02 0.89 -6.17
N SER A 284 18.16 0.91 -7.20
CA SER A 284 16.82 1.50 -7.06
C SER A 284 15.84 0.44 -6.56
N TRP A 285 15.26 0.67 -5.38
CA TRP A 285 14.35 -0.26 -4.74
C TRP A 285 12.96 -0.28 -5.43
N GLY A 286 12.75 0.49 -6.50
CA GLY A 286 11.50 0.48 -7.27
C GLY A 286 10.28 0.86 -6.43
N LEU A 287 10.44 1.85 -5.54
CA LEU A 287 9.41 2.27 -4.58
C LEU A 287 8.15 2.72 -5.29
N ASP A 288 6.99 2.36 -4.75
CA ASP A 288 5.70 2.55 -5.41
C ASP A 288 5.08 3.93 -5.15
N TRP A 289 5.61 4.95 -5.83
CA TRP A 289 5.13 6.33 -5.74
C TRP A 289 4.96 7.00 -7.11
N ALA A 290 4.00 7.92 -7.17
CA ALA A 290 3.80 8.82 -8.29
C ALA A 290 3.41 10.23 -7.83
N LEU A 291 3.86 11.23 -8.59
CA LEU A 291 3.64 12.65 -8.41
C LEU A 291 2.76 13.21 -9.53
N TYR A 292 1.77 14.01 -9.16
CA TYR A 292 0.83 14.63 -10.07
C TYR A 292 0.74 16.13 -9.88
N THR A 293 0.55 16.83 -10.99
CA THR A 293 0.12 18.22 -10.99
C THR A 293 -1.40 18.28 -11.08
N ILE A 294 -2.04 19.02 -10.19
CA ILE A 294 -3.50 19.08 -10.10
C ILE A 294 -4.03 20.45 -10.52
N ASP A 295 -5.13 20.43 -11.25
CA ASP A 295 -5.92 21.61 -11.56
C ASP A 295 -6.63 22.12 -10.29
N ARG A 296 -6.04 23.16 -9.71
CA ARG A 296 -6.53 23.81 -8.49
C ARG A 296 -7.85 24.56 -8.68
N ASN A 297 -8.32 24.69 -9.92
CA ASN A 297 -9.68 25.13 -10.18
C ASN A 297 -10.70 24.07 -9.75
N LYS A 298 -10.31 22.79 -9.82
CA LYS A 298 -11.17 21.66 -9.52
C LYS A 298 -11.04 21.17 -8.08
N MET A 299 -9.87 21.33 -7.48
CA MET A 299 -9.58 20.81 -6.14
C MET A 299 -8.80 21.79 -5.26
N HIS A 300 -9.06 21.73 -3.96
CA HIS A 300 -8.32 22.49 -2.96
C HIS A 300 -7.13 21.66 -2.43
N LEU A 301 -5.92 22.21 -2.56
CA LEU A 301 -4.72 21.60 -2.01
C LEU A 301 -4.63 21.89 -0.51
N SER A 302 -4.68 20.85 0.29
CA SER A 302 -4.52 20.94 1.74
C SER A 302 -3.96 19.61 2.26
N ASN A 303 -3.04 19.68 3.23
CA ASN A 303 -2.58 18.51 3.98
C ASN A 303 -3.33 18.35 5.31
N MET A 304 -4.32 19.19 5.61
CA MET A 304 -5.07 19.12 6.87
C MET A 304 -5.83 17.81 6.98
N VAL A 305 -5.83 17.25 8.18
CA VAL A 305 -6.58 16.04 8.53
C VAL A 305 -7.44 16.33 9.75
N PHE A 306 -8.77 16.24 9.59
CA PHE A 306 -9.72 16.44 10.68
C PHE A 306 -9.95 15.12 11.40
N LEU A 307 -9.52 15.04 12.65
CA LEU A 307 -9.69 13.85 13.47
C LEU A 307 -11.11 13.76 14.06
N PRO A 308 -11.63 12.55 14.34
CA PRO A 308 -12.96 12.37 14.91
C PRO A 308 -13.18 13.05 16.28
N ASN A 309 -12.11 13.31 17.02
CA ASN A 309 -12.15 14.01 18.30
C ASN A 309 -12.21 15.55 18.17
N GLY A 310 -12.29 16.08 16.94
CA GLY A 310 -12.31 17.51 16.64
C GLY A 310 -10.93 18.15 16.52
N ASN A 311 -9.85 17.42 16.80
CA ASN A 311 -8.49 17.91 16.57
C ASN A 311 -8.16 17.93 15.08
N ILE A 312 -7.21 18.79 14.70
CA ILE A 312 -6.72 18.89 13.33
C ILE A 312 -5.24 18.53 13.33
N LEU A 313 -4.84 17.55 12.52
CA LEU A 313 -3.44 17.29 12.23
C LEU A 313 -2.99 18.10 11.01
N PHE A 314 -1.79 18.65 11.14
CA PHE A 314 -1.10 19.36 10.07
C PHE A 314 0.23 18.64 9.82
N PRO A 315 0.30 17.73 8.84
CA PRO A 315 1.55 17.09 8.45
C PRO A 315 2.58 18.13 8.01
N ARG A 316 3.58 18.35 8.86
CA ARG A 316 4.63 19.36 8.65
C ARG A 316 6.02 18.74 8.48
N ASN A 317 6.22 17.53 8.98
CA ASN A 317 7.50 16.84 8.88
C ASN A 317 7.37 15.51 8.15
N ILE A 318 8.45 15.14 7.47
CA ILE A 318 8.70 13.80 6.96
C ILE A 318 9.42 13.05 8.07
N ALA A 319 8.85 11.94 8.55
CA ALA A 319 9.45 11.15 9.59
C ALA A 319 10.81 10.59 9.15
N GLN A 320 11.84 10.81 9.96
CA GLN A 320 13.21 10.39 9.65
C GLN A 320 13.55 9.01 10.23
N LYS A 321 12.90 8.63 11.32
CA LYS A 321 13.17 7.39 12.06
C LYS A 321 12.20 6.28 11.66
N ASP A 322 12.67 5.05 11.79
CA ASP A 322 11.83 3.87 11.58
C ASP A 322 10.70 3.92 12.62
N PRO A 323 9.43 3.83 12.20
CA PRO A 323 8.35 3.77 13.15
C PRO A 323 8.44 2.46 13.93
N CYS A 324 8.15 2.52 15.24
CA CYS A 324 8.24 1.37 16.12
C CYS A 324 7.02 1.27 17.04
N ASP A 325 6.19 0.24 16.83
CA ASP A 325 5.08 -0.16 17.71
C ASP A 325 4.19 0.99 18.22
N MET A 326 3.78 1.88 17.32
CA MET A 326 3.04 3.09 17.66
C MET A 326 1.64 3.13 17.06
N PRO A 327 0.68 3.81 17.71
CA PRO A 327 -0.61 4.11 17.10
C PRO A 327 -0.40 5.02 15.88
N VAL A 328 -1.26 4.87 14.89
CA VAL A 328 -1.23 5.68 13.66
C VAL A 328 -2.63 6.10 13.27
N VAL A 329 -2.72 7.20 12.51
CA VAL A 329 -3.93 7.62 11.83
C VAL A 329 -3.68 7.58 10.32
N ILE A 330 -4.65 7.06 9.58
CA ILE A 330 -4.63 6.93 8.13
C ILE A 330 -5.82 7.69 7.56
N HIS A 331 -5.58 8.52 6.55
CA HIS A 331 -6.65 9.22 5.84
C HIS A 331 -6.89 8.54 4.49
N THR A 332 -7.99 7.79 4.40
CA THR A 332 -8.34 6.93 3.26
C THR A 332 -9.47 7.55 2.43
N GLY A 333 -9.42 7.43 1.10
CA GLY A 333 -10.49 7.95 0.25
C GLY A 333 -11.77 7.12 0.25
N THR A 334 -11.70 5.89 0.73
CA THR A 334 -12.84 4.97 0.80
C THR A 334 -13.72 5.23 2.02
N THR A 335 -13.10 5.44 3.18
CA THR A 335 -13.80 5.51 4.48
C THR A 335 -13.45 6.73 5.32
N GLY A 336 -12.60 7.64 4.82
CA GLY A 336 -12.09 8.76 5.60
C GLY A 336 -11.03 8.31 6.60
N ILE A 337 -11.13 8.80 7.84
CA ILE A 337 -10.14 8.57 8.90
C ILE A 337 -10.25 7.16 9.47
N VAL A 338 -9.12 6.46 9.48
CA VAL A 338 -8.97 5.11 10.02
C VAL A 338 -7.83 5.13 11.04
N ASN A 339 -8.07 4.58 12.22
CA ASN A 339 -7.03 4.34 13.20
C ASN A 339 -6.34 3.01 12.92
N GLY A 340 -5.11 2.88 13.41
CA GLY A 340 -4.40 1.61 13.38
C GLY A 340 -3.16 1.63 14.25
N SER A 341 -2.30 0.63 14.05
CA SER A 341 -1.00 0.55 14.69
C SER A 341 0.04 0.05 13.71
N ILE A 342 1.20 0.68 13.69
CA ILE A 342 2.35 0.20 12.93
C ILE A 342 3.15 -0.80 13.77
N ILE A 343 3.57 -1.90 13.16
CA ILE A 343 4.44 -2.88 13.80
C ILE A 343 5.89 -2.41 13.58
N GLY A 344 6.68 -2.43 14.66
CA GLY A 344 8.02 -1.84 14.67
C GLY A 344 9.12 -2.62 13.99
N ASP A 345 8.86 -3.15 12.79
CA ASP A 345 9.84 -3.81 11.93
C ASP A 345 9.25 -4.02 10.49
N TYR A 346 10.08 -4.33 9.49
CA TYR A 346 9.66 -4.46 8.07
C TYR A 346 9.41 -5.91 7.61
N SER A 347 8.56 -6.10 6.61
CA SER A 347 8.46 -7.32 5.80
C SER A 347 9.18 -7.16 4.47
N LEU A 348 9.59 -8.26 3.84
CA LEU A 348 10.10 -8.24 2.48
C LEU A 348 8.96 -8.50 1.51
N VAL A 349 8.64 -7.52 0.69
CA VAL A 349 7.47 -7.55 -0.19
C VAL A 349 7.91 -7.37 -1.63
N ALA A 350 7.59 -8.34 -2.47
CA ALA A 350 7.59 -8.16 -3.91
C ALA A 350 6.14 -7.93 -4.35
N LEU A 351 5.88 -6.75 -4.90
CA LEU A 351 4.55 -6.41 -5.41
C LEU A 351 4.25 -7.20 -6.69
N PRO A 352 2.97 -7.45 -7.02
CA PRO A 352 2.63 -8.03 -8.32
C PRO A 352 3.22 -7.21 -9.48
N GLY A 353 3.62 -7.88 -10.56
CA GLY A 353 4.39 -7.30 -11.67
C GLY A 353 5.88 -7.04 -11.35
N SER A 354 6.25 -6.85 -10.08
CA SER A 354 7.64 -6.64 -9.65
C SER A 354 8.33 -7.94 -9.27
N ARG A 355 9.57 -8.12 -9.73
CA ARG A 355 10.45 -9.22 -9.32
C ARG A 355 11.43 -8.83 -8.21
N SER A 356 11.41 -7.56 -7.78
CA SER A 356 12.27 -7.03 -6.73
C SER A 356 11.54 -6.99 -5.41
N PHE A 357 12.24 -7.38 -4.34
CA PHE A 357 11.75 -7.29 -2.97
C PHE A 357 12.08 -5.93 -2.37
N GLN A 358 11.15 -5.42 -1.58
CA GLN A 358 11.28 -4.14 -0.89
C GLN A 358 10.99 -4.32 0.59
N ARG A 359 11.67 -3.55 1.43
CA ARG A 359 11.30 -3.43 2.85
C ARG A 359 10.01 -2.62 2.94
N MET A 360 8.96 -3.21 3.50
CA MET A 360 7.70 -2.50 3.76
C MET A 360 7.26 -2.70 5.20
N TRP A 361 6.80 -1.64 5.85
CA TRP A 361 6.30 -1.70 7.22
C TRP A 361 4.85 -2.15 7.23
N ILE A 362 4.47 -2.88 8.28
CA ILE A 362 3.10 -3.37 8.44
C ILE A 362 2.31 -2.39 9.29
N VAL A 363 1.17 -1.95 8.76
CA VAL A 363 0.13 -1.26 9.53
C VAL A 363 -1.06 -2.20 9.71
N ILE A 364 -1.49 -2.36 10.95
CA ILE A 364 -2.73 -3.05 11.30
C ILE A 364 -3.80 -1.99 11.50
N LEU A 365 -4.76 -1.94 10.57
CA LEU A 365 -5.88 -1.02 10.60
C LEU A 365 -6.96 -1.50 11.58
N ASP A 366 -7.81 -0.60 12.06
CA ASP A 366 -8.99 -0.96 12.87
C ASP A 366 -10.14 -1.55 12.01
N ARG A 367 -9.96 -1.59 10.70
CA ARG A 367 -10.87 -2.21 9.72
C ARG A 367 -10.11 -3.02 8.66
N PRO A 368 -10.79 -3.91 7.91
CA PRO A 368 -10.18 -4.54 6.75
C PRO A 368 -9.73 -3.50 5.71
N ILE A 369 -8.59 -3.75 5.07
CA ILE A 369 -8.09 -2.95 3.93
C ILE A 369 -9.05 -3.08 2.73
N GLN A 370 -9.27 -1.98 2.01
CA GLN A 370 -10.20 -1.91 0.89
C GLN A 370 -9.50 -1.48 -0.40
N MET A 371 -10.11 -1.85 -1.52
CA MET A 371 -9.76 -1.32 -2.84
C MET A 371 -9.93 0.20 -2.86
N GLY A 372 -8.91 0.90 -3.35
CA GLY A 372 -8.84 2.36 -3.28
C GLY A 372 -8.01 2.92 -2.13
N ASP A 373 -7.67 2.14 -1.09
CA ASP A 373 -6.87 2.65 0.04
C ASP A 373 -5.39 2.91 -0.29
N SER A 374 -4.89 2.34 -1.39
CA SER A 374 -3.51 2.55 -1.83
C SER A 374 -3.27 4.03 -2.12
N GLY A 375 -2.14 4.57 -1.64
CA GLY A 375 -1.79 5.99 -1.66
C GLY A 375 -2.18 6.77 -0.39
N SER A 376 -2.98 6.19 0.51
CA SER A 376 -3.35 6.84 1.78
C SER A 376 -2.11 7.10 2.65
N TRP A 377 -1.97 8.33 3.15
CA TRP A 377 -0.91 8.69 4.10
C TRP A 377 -1.15 8.07 5.48
N VAL A 378 -0.06 7.60 6.08
CA VAL A 378 -0.01 7.12 7.46
C VAL A 378 0.73 8.16 8.29
N LEU A 379 0.08 8.62 9.35
CA LEU A 379 0.51 9.75 10.16
C LEU A 379 0.67 9.34 11.63
N ASP A 380 1.66 9.92 12.29
CA ASP A 380 1.74 9.91 13.74
C ASP A 380 0.65 10.83 14.34
N PRO A 381 -0.30 10.32 15.14
CA PRO A 381 -1.35 11.15 15.73
C PRO A 381 -0.86 12.15 16.78
N ALA A 382 0.32 11.94 17.37
CA ALA A 382 0.86 12.82 18.40
C ALA A 382 1.61 14.01 17.80
N THR A 383 2.38 13.78 16.74
CA THR A 383 3.25 14.81 16.11
C THR A 383 2.70 15.35 14.80
N GLY A 384 1.85 14.57 14.12
CA GLY A 384 1.43 14.83 12.74
C GLY A 384 2.47 14.41 11.70
N ASP A 385 3.59 13.81 12.10
CA ASP A 385 4.65 13.41 11.17
C ASP A 385 4.14 12.39 10.14
N TRP A 386 4.51 12.61 8.88
CA TRP A 386 4.21 11.67 7.81
C TRP A 386 5.17 10.49 7.86
N LEU A 387 4.61 9.30 8.15
CA LEU A 387 5.37 8.06 8.32
C LEU A 387 5.57 7.33 6.98
N GLY A 388 4.62 7.44 6.06
CA GLY A 388 4.62 6.74 4.77
C GLY A 388 3.25 6.69 4.12
N HIS A 389 3.09 5.91 3.05
CA HIS A 389 1.78 5.65 2.45
C HIS A 389 1.52 4.17 2.20
N ILE A 390 0.25 3.79 2.21
CA ILE A 390 -0.19 2.44 1.91
C ILE A 390 0.08 2.11 0.45
N VAL A 391 0.80 1.02 0.20
CA VAL A 391 1.14 0.56 -1.15
C VAL A 391 0.39 -0.72 -1.51
N ALA A 392 0.19 -1.60 -0.54
CA ALA A 392 -0.51 -2.86 -0.74
C ALA A 392 -1.22 -3.28 0.55
N GLY A 393 -2.00 -4.35 0.46
CA GLY A 393 -2.60 -4.96 1.63
C GLY A 393 -2.88 -6.43 1.41
N LYS A 394 -3.37 -7.07 2.48
CA LYS A 394 -3.92 -8.42 2.40
C LYS A 394 -5.45 -8.32 2.36
N PRO A 395 -6.08 -8.57 1.19
CA PRO A 395 -7.53 -8.46 1.04
C PRO A 395 -8.28 -9.25 2.12
N GLY A 396 -9.36 -8.65 2.64
CA GLY A 396 -10.18 -9.26 3.69
C GLY A 396 -9.58 -9.23 5.09
N THR A 397 -8.36 -8.71 5.25
CA THR A 397 -7.70 -8.56 6.57
C THR A 397 -7.42 -7.08 6.87
N ASN A 398 -6.99 -6.80 8.09
CA ASN A 398 -6.61 -5.46 8.53
C ASN A 398 -5.15 -5.10 8.22
N VAL A 399 -4.42 -5.94 7.48
CA VAL A 399 -2.99 -5.76 7.24
C VAL A 399 -2.78 -4.91 5.97
N ALA A 400 -2.11 -3.78 6.15
CA ALA A 400 -1.60 -2.93 5.08
C ALA A 400 -0.07 -2.91 5.10
N TYR A 401 0.53 -2.77 3.93
CA TYR A 401 1.97 -2.57 3.74
C TYR A 401 2.22 -1.14 3.32
N ILE A 402 3.19 -0.50 3.98
CA ILE A 402 3.58 0.87 3.69
C ILE A 402 5.05 0.96 3.30
N VAL A 403 5.33 1.91 2.42
CA VAL A 403 6.70 2.39 2.20
C VAL A 403 6.88 3.65 3.03
N LEU A 404 8.06 3.81 3.66
CA LEU A 404 8.33 4.92 4.55
C LEU A 404 8.49 6.24 3.79
N ALA A 405 8.01 7.32 4.39
CA ALA A 405 8.03 8.66 3.81
C ALA A 405 9.44 9.13 3.43
N ARG A 406 10.43 8.89 4.31
CA ARG A 406 11.83 9.23 4.02
C ARG A 406 12.37 8.49 2.79
N ASP A 407 11.98 7.23 2.59
CA ASP A 407 12.53 6.40 1.52
C ASP A 407 11.93 6.86 0.19
N ILE A 408 10.62 7.16 0.19
CA ILE A 408 9.93 7.80 -0.95
C ILE A 408 10.58 9.13 -1.29
N VAL A 409 10.81 9.98 -0.30
CA VAL A 409 11.42 11.31 -0.51
C VAL A 409 12.82 11.18 -1.08
N ASN A 410 13.65 10.29 -0.55
CA ASN A 410 15.01 10.05 -1.07
C ASN A 410 15.00 9.53 -2.51
N ASP A 411 14.05 8.65 -2.84
CA ASP A 411 13.88 8.12 -4.19
C ASP A 411 13.42 9.20 -5.17
N ILE A 412 12.48 10.07 -4.78
CA ILE A 412 12.07 11.26 -5.56
C ILE A 412 13.28 12.18 -5.76
N VAL A 413 14.01 12.55 -4.71
CA VAL A 413 15.20 13.41 -4.81
C VAL A 413 16.20 12.83 -5.82
N THR A 414 16.45 11.53 -5.76
CA THR A 414 17.36 10.83 -6.67
C THR A 414 16.85 10.86 -8.10
N HIS A 415 15.59 10.50 -8.32
CA HIS A 415 14.95 10.45 -9.64
C HIS A 415 14.91 11.83 -10.33
N PHE A 416 14.76 12.89 -9.53
CA PHE A 416 14.68 14.26 -10.01
C PHE A 416 16.02 15.02 -9.93
N GLY A 417 17.16 14.30 -9.87
CA GLY A 417 18.49 14.91 -10.02
C GLY A 417 18.94 15.75 -8.83
N GLY A 418 18.59 15.36 -7.60
CA GLY A 418 18.99 16.04 -6.37
C GLY A 418 18.09 17.22 -5.97
N LYS A 419 16.93 17.37 -6.60
CA LYS A 419 15.94 18.42 -6.29
C LYS A 419 15.42 18.30 -4.86
N THR A 420 15.11 19.43 -4.24
CA THR A 420 14.61 19.46 -2.85
C THR A 420 13.17 18.96 -2.78
N VAL A 421 12.89 18.06 -1.84
CA VAL A 421 11.54 17.56 -1.54
C VAL A 421 11.23 17.81 -0.07
N ARG A 422 10.09 18.45 0.22
CA ARG A 422 9.65 18.74 1.60
C ARG A 422 8.13 18.86 1.73
N MET A 423 7.64 18.94 2.96
CA MET A 423 6.27 19.36 3.21
C MET A 423 6.08 20.84 2.86
N PRO A 424 4.99 21.21 2.18
CA PRO A 424 4.63 22.61 1.99
C PRO A 424 4.10 23.21 3.30
N SER A 425 4.38 24.49 3.53
CA SER A 425 3.73 25.26 4.58
C SER A 425 2.29 25.61 4.19
N GLU A 426 1.45 25.92 5.18
CA GLU A 426 0.08 26.37 4.95
C GLU A 426 0.04 27.66 4.12
N ALA A 427 0.96 28.58 4.38
CA ALA A 427 1.10 29.80 3.59
C ALA A 427 1.42 29.49 2.11
N GLU A 428 2.23 28.48 1.81
CA GLU A 428 2.53 28.10 0.42
C GLU A 428 1.32 27.48 -0.28
N LEU A 429 0.53 26.67 0.43
CA LEU A 429 -0.71 26.12 -0.11
C LEU A 429 -1.73 27.24 -0.44
N GLU A 430 -1.81 28.28 0.38
CA GLU A 430 -2.71 29.43 0.15
C GLU A 430 -2.16 30.48 -0.84
N VAL A 431 -0.88 30.82 -0.79
CA VAL A 431 -0.25 31.79 -1.72
C VAL A 431 -0.37 31.29 -3.15
N THR A 432 -0.12 30.01 -3.38
CA THR A 432 -0.15 29.50 -4.75
C THR A 432 -1.57 29.50 -5.32
N LYS A 433 -2.61 29.41 -4.48
CA LYS A 433 -4.01 29.63 -4.88
C LYS A 433 -4.26 31.07 -5.33
N ALA A 434 -3.73 32.07 -4.60
CA ALA A 434 -3.86 33.47 -4.97
C ALA A 434 -3.15 33.79 -6.30
N VAL A 435 -1.95 33.24 -6.52
CA VAL A 435 -1.21 33.38 -7.80
C VAL A 435 -2.02 32.83 -8.98
N ASP A 436 -2.66 31.68 -8.81
CA ASP A 436 -3.48 31.07 -9.86
C ASP A 436 -4.74 31.88 -10.18
N GLU A 437 -5.35 32.50 -9.16
CA GLU A 437 -6.46 33.43 -9.35
C GLU A 437 -6.04 34.69 -10.11
N VAL A 438 -4.87 35.24 -9.81
CA VAL A 438 -4.30 36.40 -10.54
C VAL A 438 -3.94 36.01 -11.98
N LYS A 439 -3.26 34.88 -12.21
CA LYS A 439 -2.98 34.37 -13.56
C LYS A 439 -4.26 34.21 -14.39
N ARG A 440 -5.35 33.78 -13.75
CA ARG A 440 -6.67 33.70 -14.40
C ARG A 440 -7.23 35.08 -14.74
N ALA A 441 -7.15 36.04 -13.82
CA ALA A 441 -7.62 37.40 -14.05
C ALA A 441 -6.84 38.13 -15.16
N ILE A 442 -5.56 37.78 -15.34
CA ILE A 442 -4.68 38.37 -16.37
C ILE A 442 -4.88 37.73 -17.74
N ARG A 443 -5.31 36.46 -17.83
CA ARG A 443 -5.70 35.85 -19.11
C ARG A 443 -6.89 36.63 -19.66
N LEU A 444 -6.61 37.56 -20.59
CA LEU A 444 -7.60 38.31 -21.34
C LEU A 444 -8.70 37.34 -21.82
N PRO A 445 -9.99 37.68 -21.66
CA PRO A 445 -11.06 36.83 -22.18
C PRO A 445 -10.75 36.58 -23.66
N GLU A 446 -10.75 35.31 -24.07
CA GLU A 446 -10.70 34.95 -25.48
C GLU A 446 -11.72 35.84 -26.19
N PRO A 447 -11.34 36.55 -27.27
CA PRO A 447 -12.26 37.43 -27.97
C PRO A 447 -13.49 36.61 -28.29
N GLN A 448 -14.62 36.98 -27.67
CA GLN A 448 -15.89 36.31 -27.89
C GLN A 448 -16.05 36.22 -29.40
N GLN A 449 -16.03 35.00 -29.93
CA GLN A 449 -16.17 34.78 -31.36
C GLN A 449 -17.41 35.57 -31.79
N ALA A 450 -17.15 36.62 -32.57
CA ALA A 450 -18.19 37.53 -33.02
C ALA A 450 -19.32 36.66 -33.57
N PRO A 451 -20.59 36.92 -33.19
CA PRO A 451 -21.71 36.11 -33.63
C PRO A 451 -21.60 35.98 -35.14
N THR A 452 -21.34 34.76 -35.60
CA THR A 452 -21.34 34.45 -37.03
C THR A 452 -22.73 34.79 -37.50
N THR A 453 -22.87 35.96 -38.12
CA THR A 453 -24.08 36.35 -38.82
C THR A 453 -24.29 35.27 -39.87
N SER A 454 -25.21 34.34 -39.60
CA SER A 454 -25.67 33.41 -40.61
C SER A 454 -26.28 34.28 -41.70
N LYS A 455 -25.55 34.42 -42.80
CA LYS A 455 -26.11 34.93 -44.04
C LYS A 455 -27.20 33.95 -44.41
N LYS A 456 -28.45 34.28 -44.09
CA LYS A 456 -29.63 33.69 -44.73
C LYS A 456 -29.48 33.97 -46.22
N CYS A 457 -28.95 33.00 -46.97
CA CYS A 457 -29.08 32.97 -48.42
C CYS A 457 -30.58 32.86 -48.72
N LEU A 458 -31.18 33.97 -49.13
CA LEU A 458 -32.47 33.99 -49.79
C LEU A 458 -32.34 33.16 -51.07
N HIS A 459 -32.98 31.99 -51.08
CA HIS A 459 -33.21 31.26 -52.32
C HIS A 459 -34.13 32.09 -53.24
N PRO A 460 -33.78 32.28 -54.52
CA PRO A 460 -34.70 32.86 -55.48
C PRO A 460 -35.84 31.87 -55.73
N ARG A 461 -37.09 32.33 -55.55
CA ARG A 461 -38.29 31.62 -55.97
C ARG A 461 -38.20 31.38 -57.49
N ARG A 462 -38.13 30.12 -57.91
CA ARG A 462 -38.46 29.73 -59.28
C ARG A 462 -39.95 29.96 -59.50
N TRP A 463 -40.28 30.77 -60.50
CA TRP A 463 -41.55 30.70 -61.20
C TRP A 463 -41.46 29.56 -62.21
N GLY A 464 -42.48 28.70 -62.22
CA GLY A 464 -42.61 27.52 -63.07
C GLY A 464 -43.69 26.61 -62.53
#